data_AF-A0AAV6YNN3-F1
#
_entry.id   AF-A0AAV6YNN3-F1
#
_cell.length_a   1.000
_cell.length_b   1.000
_cell.length_c   1.000
_cell.angle_alpha   90.00
_cell.angle_beta   90.00
_cell.angle_gamma   90.00
#
_symmetry.space_group_name_H-M   'P 1'
#
loop_
_entity.id
_entity.type
_entity.pdbx_description
1 polymer ?
#
loop_
_entity_poly.entity_id
_entity_poly.type
_entity_poly.pdbx_seq_one_letter_code
_entity_poly.pdbx_strand_id
1 'polypeptide(L)'
;PDDIIWSRLNDTLPERAQVQGDLLTFPSLSLQDNGTYTCQVSNKHGRSSDQYVLVVYDPGAIIEAQTQVPYAIIGGILALLVFLVICVLIVMVWCSVRQK
;
A
#
# COMPACT_ATOMS: atom_id res chain seq x y z
N PRO A 1 -13.45 -18.20 32.45
CA PRO A 1 -12.61 -18.93 31.49
C PRO A 1 -11.34 -19.32 32.24
N ASP A 2 -10.89 -20.56 32.12
CA ASP A 2 -9.81 -21.05 32.98
C ASP A 2 -8.44 -20.79 32.35
N ASP A 3 -8.40 -20.67 31.02
CA ASP A 3 -7.18 -20.46 30.24
C ASP A 3 -7.49 -19.66 28.96
N ILE A 4 -6.66 -18.64 28.67
CA ILE A 4 -6.74 -17.79 27.46
C ILE A 4 -5.36 -17.75 26.83
N ILE A 5 -5.27 -18.17 25.56
CA ILE A 5 -4.04 -18.26 24.80
C ILE A 5 -4.17 -17.44 23.52
N TRP A 6 -3.20 -16.56 23.30
CA TRP A 6 -3.04 -15.83 22.06
C TRP A 6 -2.03 -16.52 21.15
N SER A 7 -2.32 -16.54 19.86
CA SER A 7 -1.44 -17.12 18.84
C SER A 7 -1.54 -16.34 17.54
N ARG A 8 -0.51 -16.46 16.69
CA ARG A 8 -0.50 -15.90 15.34
C ARG A 8 -0.47 -17.06 14.34
N LEU A 9 -1.21 -16.90 13.25
CA LEU A 9 -1.26 -17.92 12.20
C LEU A 9 0.09 -17.99 11.49
N ASN A 10 0.65 -19.21 11.42
CA ASN A 10 1.92 -19.53 10.74
C ASN A 10 3.16 -18.80 11.29
N ASP A 11 3.07 -18.15 12.45
CA ASP A 11 4.16 -17.37 13.00
C ASP A 11 4.03 -17.25 14.53
N THR A 12 5.07 -16.74 15.17
CA THR A 12 5.07 -16.39 16.60
C THR A 12 4.46 -15.01 16.83
N LEU A 13 3.96 -14.78 18.05
CA LEU A 13 3.54 -13.44 18.44
C LEU A 13 4.74 -12.49 18.39
N PRO A 14 4.61 -11.28 17.81
CA PRO A 14 5.69 -10.31 17.81
C PRO A 14 6.18 -10.02 19.22
N GLU A 15 7.50 -9.87 19.43
CA GLU A 15 8.09 -9.63 20.76
C GLU A 15 7.53 -8.38 21.46
N ARG A 16 7.07 -7.40 20.67
CA ARG A 16 6.47 -6.15 21.16
C ARG A 16 5.03 -6.32 21.62
N ALA A 17 4.38 -7.44 21.28
CA ALA A 17 3.00 -7.69 21.62
C ALA A 17 2.88 -8.03 23.12
N GLN A 18 1.95 -7.38 23.80
CA GLN A 18 1.72 -7.55 25.23
C GLN A 18 0.42 -8.31 25.44
N VAL A 19 0.50 -9.46 26.09
CA VAL A 19 -0.67 -10.29 26.44
C VAL A 19 -1.05 -10.05 27.89
N GLN A 20 -2.28 -9.59 28.12
CA GLN A 20 -2.85 -9.41 29.45
C GLN A 20 -4.24 -10.06 29.49
N GLY A 21 -4.27 -11.36 29.79
CA GLY A 21 -5.50 -12.16 29.82
C GLY A 21 -6.18 -12.20 28.45
N ASP A 22 -7.35 -11.57 28.36
CA ASP A 22 -8.18 -11.47 27.14
C ASP A 22 -7.78 -10.31 26.22
N LEU A 23 -6.72 -9.56 26.54
CA LEU A 23 -6.26 -8.43 25.74
C LEU A 23 -4.86 -8.68 25.16
N LEU A 24 -4.76 -8.60 23.83
CA LEU A 24 -3.50 -8.53 23.08
C LEU A 24 -3.26 -7.10 22.61
N THR A 25 -2.22 -6.45 23.12
CA THR A 25 -1.90 -5.05 22.84
C THR A 25 -0.62 -4.92 22.02
N PHE A 26 -0.64 -4.07 21.00
CA PHE A 26 0.54 -3.69 20.21
C PHE A 26 0.87 -2.21 20.47
N PRO A 27 1.91 -1.89 21.28
CA PRO A 27 2.25 -0.50 21.60
C PRO A 27 2.67 0.33 20.38
N SER A 28 3.24 -0.32 19.37
CA SER A 28 3.62 0.30 18.10
C SER A 28 3.45 -0.73 16.98
N LEU A 29 2.63 -0.37 15.98
CA LEU A 29 2.40 -1.21 14.80
C LEU A 29 3.47 -0.97 13.73
N SER A 30 3.79 -2.02 12.99
CA SER A 30 4.65 -2.03 11.81
C SER A 30 4.04 -2.92 10.72
N LEU A 31 4.49 -2.74 9.48
CA LEU A 31 4.05 -3.58 8.36
C LEU A 31 4.37 -5.08 8.55
N GLN A 32 5.29 -5.45 9.45
CA GLN A 32 5.60 -6.85 9.72
C GLN A 32 4.59 -7.52 10.65
N ASP A 33 3.78 -6.73 11.36
CA ASP A 33 2.78 -7.26 12.31
C ASP A 33 1.48 -7.69 11.59
N ASN A 34 1.37 -7.45 10.27
CA ASN A 34 0.28 -7.93 9.42
C ASN A 34 0.08 -9.44 9.59
N GLY A 35 -1.15 -9.88 9.81
CA GLY A 35 -1.44 -11.31 9.91
C GLY A 35 -2.73 -11.63 10.64
N THR A 36 -2.99 -12.92 10.81
CA THR A 36 -4.18 -13.43 11.51
C THR A 36 -3.81 -13.84 12.92
N TYR A 37 -4.48 -13.25 13.91
CA TYR A 37 -4.30 -13.51 15.33
C TYR A 37 -5.49 -14.32 15.84
N THR A 38 -5.25 -15.33 16.66
CA THR A 38 -6.28 -16.21 17.21
C THR A 38 -6.26 -16.11 18.74
N CYS A 39 -7.42 -15.86 19.33
CA CYS A 39 -7.66 -16.01 20.76
C CYS A 39 -8.32 -17.36 21.00
N GLN A 40 -7.70 -18.22 21.80
CA GLN A 40 -8.24 -19.51 22.19
C GLN A 40 -8.56 -19.51 23.68
N VAL A 41 -9.79 -19.88 24.03
CA VAL A 41 -10.29 -19.90 25.39
C VAL A 41 -10.66 -21.34 25.76
N SER A 42 -10.16 -21.81 26.91
CA SER A 42 -10.46 -23.14 27.46
C SER A 42 -11.12 -23.04 28.83
N ASN A 43 -12.01 -23.99 29.13
CA ASN A 43 -12.45 -24.30 30.48
C ASN A 43 -12.64 -25.81 30.65
N LYS A 44 -13.03 -26.26 31.85
CA LYS A 44 -13.32 -27.70 32.11
C LYS A 44 -14.40 -28.34 31.22
N HIS A 45 -15.21 -27.56 30.52
CA HIS A 45 -16.32 -28.05 29.69
C HIS A 45 -16.02 -28.00 28.19
N GLY A 46 -14.95 -27.33 27.76
CA GLY A 46 -14.64 -27.25 26.34
C GLY A 46 -13.68 -26.14 25.98
N ARG A 47 -13.56 -25.93 24.67
CA ARG A 47 -12.64 -24.97 24.05
C ARG A 47 -13.35 -24.22 22.94
N SER A 48 -13.06 -22.93 22.84
CA SER A 48 -13.56 -22.05 21.78
C SER A 48 -12.43 -21.16 21.30
N SER A 49 -12.49 -20.70 20.07
CA SER A 49 -11.48 -19.82 19.49
C SER A 49 -12.09 -18.88 18.47
N ASP A 50 -11.54 -17.68 18.38
CA ASP A 50 -11.92 -16.68 17.37
C ASP A 50 -10.68 -16.05 16.73
N GLN A 51 -10.84 -15.54 15.51
CA GLN A 51 -9.75 -15.03 14.68
C GLN A 51 -9.93 -13.57 14.28
N TYR A 52 -8.83 -12.82 14.28
CA TYR A 52 -8.77 -11.43 13.87
C TYR A 52 -7.68 -11.20 12.82
N VAL A 53 -8.02 -10.54 11.71
CA VAL A 53 -7.05 -10.19 10.64
C VAL A 53 -6.58 -8.75 10.84
N LEU A 54 -5.32 -8.58 11.23
CA LEU A 54 -4.69 -7.28 11.41
C LEU A 54 -4.03 -6.82 10.10
N VAL A 55 -4.44 -5.64 9.61
CA VAL A 55 -3.84 -4.97 8.45
C VAL A 55 -3.26 -3.62 8.87
N VAL A 56 -1.97 -3.43 8.68
CA VAL A 56 -1.24 -2.19 8.98
C VAL A 56 -0.99 -1.44 7.67
N TYR A 57 -1.41 -0.17 7.60
CA TYR A 57 -1.22 0.69 6.43
C TYR A 57 -0.06 1.65 6.66
N ASP A 58 0.75 1.85 5.62
CA ASP A 58 1.79 2.88 5.60
C ASP A 58 1.22 4.18 4.99
N PRO A 59 1.14 5.28 5.75
CA PRO A 59 0.69 6.57 5.23
C PRO A 59 1.65 7.18 4.19
N GLY A 60 2.90 6.70 4.07
CA GLY A 60 3.86 7.15 3.06
C GLY A 60 3.64 6.58 1.65
N ALA A 61 3.09 5.37 1.55
CA ALA A 61 2.93 4.65 0.28
C ALA A 61 1.95 5.33 -0.70
N ILE A 62 0.99 6.11 -0.19
CA ILE A 62 0.07 6.90 -1.01
C ILE A 62 0.72 8.14 -1.64
N ILE A 63 1.85 8.62 -1.10
CA ILE A 63 2.50 9.84 -1.60
C ILE A 63 3.41 9.55 -2.80
N GLU A 64 4.07 8.38 -2.85
CA GLU A 64 4.90 8.00 -4.01
C GLU A 64 4.05 7.72 -5.26
N ALA A 65 2.90 7.06 -5.12
CA ALA A 65 2.04 6.75 -6.27
C ALA A 65 1.45 8.01 -6.95
N GLN A 66 1.26 9.11 -6.21
CA GLN A 66 0.67 10.34 -6.75
C GLN A 66 1.70 11.30 -7.37
N THR A 67 2.98 11.18 -7.03
CA THR A 67 4.01 12.12 -7.48
C THR A 67 4.74 11.68 -8.75
N GLN A 68 4.77 10.39 -9.08
CA GLN A 68 5.47 9.91 -10.27
C GLN A 68 4.65 10.00 -11.57
N VAL A 69 3.33 9.84 -11.48
CA VAL A 69 2.39 9.91 -12.61
C VAL A 69 2.28 11.31 -13.27
N PRO A 70 2.27 12.45 -12.55
CA PRO A 70 2.05 13.76 -13.18
C PRO A 70 3.19 14.19 -14.12
N TYR A 71 4.45 13.83 -13.85
CA TYR A 71 5.58 14.27 -14.68
C TYR A 71 5.61 13.63 -16.07
N ALA A 72 5.22 12.36 -16.18
CA ALA A 72 5.15 11.66 -17.46
C ALA A 72 4.10 12.29 -18.40
N ILE A 73 2.95 12.70 -17.84
CA ILE A 73 1.87 13.34 -18.58
C ILE A 73 2.31 14.72 -19.08
N ILE A 74 2.91 15.54 -18.22
CA ILE A 74 3.41 16.87 -18.56
C ILE A 74 4.48 16.78 -19.67
N GLY A 75 5.42 15.84 -19.55
CA GLY A 75 6.46 15.61 -20.56
C GLY A 75 5.88 15.20 -21.93
N GLY A 76 4.88 14.32 -21.94
CA GLY A 76 4.21 13.89 -23.17
C GLY A 76 3.49 15.04 -23.90
N ILE A 77 2.78 15.89 -23.16
CA ILE A 77 2.08 17.06 -23.74
C ILE A 77 3.08 18.03 -24.36
N LEU A 78 4.17 18.35 -23.65
CA LEU A 78 5.22 19.24 -24.16
C LEU A 78 5.87 18.69 -25.43
N ALA A 79 6.18 17.40 -25.46
CA ALA A 79 6.78 16.76 -26.63
C ALA A 79 5.85 16.81 -27.87
N LEU A 80 4.54 16.57 -27.69
CA LEU A 80 3.57 16.64 -28.77
C LEU A 80 3.40 18.07 -29.31
N LEU A 81 3.37 19.08 -28.43
CA LEU A 81 3.28 20.48 -28.85
C LEU A 81 4.50 20.90 -29.68
N VAL A 82 5.71 20.53 -29.23
CA VAL A 82 6.95 20.82 -29.97
C VAL A 82 6.94 20.12 -31.34
N PHE A 83 6.53 18.85 -31.40
CA PHE A 83 6.45 18.11 -32.66
C PHE A 83 5.47 18.75 -33.65
N LEU A 84 4.28 19.16 -33.20
CA LEU A 84 3.30 19.84 -34.05
C LEU A 84 3.84 21.16 -34.60
N VAL A 85 4.51 21.97 -33.78
CA VAL A 85 5.13 23.23 -34.23
C VAL A 85 6.19 22.96 -35.30
N ILE A 86 7.06 21.96 -35.10
CA ILE A 86 8.09 21.57 -36.08
C ILE A 86 7.43 21.13 -37.40
N CYS A 87 6.39 20.28 -37.36
CA CYS A 87 5.67 19.85 -38.55
C CYS A 87 5.08 21.03 -39.32
N VAL A 88 4.44 21.98 -38.63
CA VAL A 88 3.87 23.19 -39.26
C VAL A 88 4.97 24.02 -39.90
N LEU A 89 6.10 24.25 -39.22
CA LEU A 89 7.22 25.01 -39.77
C LEU A 89 7.80 24.35 -41.04
N ILE A 90 7.97 23.03 -41.04
CA ILE A 90 8.44 22.28 -42.22
C ILE A 90 7.46 22.45 -43.38
N VAL A 91 6.16 22.30 -43.13
CA VAL A 91 5.12 22.48 -44.16
C VAL A 91 5.10 23.92 -44.69
N MET A 92 5.19 24.92 -43.81
CA MET A 92 5.22 26.33 -44.20
C MET A 92 6.43 26.67 -45.07
N VAL A 93 7.61 26.17 -44.70
CA VAL A 93 8.84 26.33 -45.51
C VAL A 93 8.69 25.62 -46.85
N TRP A 94 8.17 24.39 -46.87
CA TRP A 94 7.93 23.64 -48.11
C TRP A 94 6.97 24.39 -49.04
N CYS A 95 5.83 24.85 -48.53
CA CYS A 95 4.85 25.64 -49.28
C CYS A 95 5.48 26.93 -49.82
N SER A 96 6.27 27.63 -49.01
CA SER A 96 6.95 28.87 -49.40
C SER A 96 8.02 28.67 -50.48
N VAL A 97 8.67 27.50 -50.51
CA VAL A 97 9.67 27.14 -51.54
C VAL A 97 8.98 26.66 -52.82
N ARG A 98 7.86 25.93 -52.73
CA ARG A 98 7.08 25.47 -53.90
C ARG A 98 6.27 26.57 -54.58
N GLN A 99 5.91 27.64 -53.85
CA GLN A 99 5.19 28.80 -54.41
C GLN A 99 6.13 29.82 -55.07
N LYS A 100 7.46 29.66 -54.97
CA LYS A 100 8.46 30.43 -55.70
C LYS A 100 8.90 29.67 -56.94
#